data_AF-A0A0B8PC94-F1
#
_entry.id   AF-A0A0B8PC94-F1
#
_cell.length_a   1.000
_cell.length_b   1.000
_cell.length_c   1.000
_cell.angle_alpha   90.00
_cell.angle_beta   90.00
_cell.angle_gamma   90.00
#
_symmetry.space_group_name_H-M   'P 1'
#
loop_
_entity.id
_entity.type
_entity.pdbx_description
1 polymer ?
#
loop_
_entity_poly.entity_id
_entity_poly.type
_entity_poly.pdbx_seq_one_letter_code
_entity_poly.pdbx_strand_id
1 'polypeptide(L)'
;MLGTIDRSDSIYNLANDIHATLLIGDWGDHLIEVSASLGILLLVSGIYLWLPRDNASKAGFLKIRLNSGSRILMRDLHSNLGGALSIVLLFFLISGLAWTGIWGAKLVQAWNTFPTYYAYGAKPESELTHASLNHGAEEEMPWNLEQTPMPHSEDKEAHDHSKMGHEQAQSNSSYSIDIDQLIARANQMGFEQYSLFFPKSETGVFTISANSMAGQVTDPRQDRTSHFDQYSGRLLVDVTWEDYSLFAKFMAAGTSLHQGDLSIWNKALNVFFCLAFIVISITGFVMWWIRRPSGSSNLACLLVFNQREYGKQV
;
A
#
# COMPACT_ATOMS: atom_id res chain seq x y z
N MET A 1 -30.25 -1.70 13.60
CA MET A 1 -28.77 -1.75 13.60
C MET A 1 -28.35 -3.20 13.79
N LEU A 2 -27.82 -3.83 12.74
CA LEU A 2 -26.92 -4.97 12.90
C LEU A 2 -25.62 -4.39 13.49
N GLY A 3 -25.04 -5.01 14.51
CA GLY A 3 -24.06 -4.39 15.43
C GLY A 3 -22.90 -3.62 14.79
N THR A 4 -22.33 -2.68 15.54
CA THR A 4 -21.13 -1.92 15.14
C THR A 4 -19.88 -2.77 15.43
N ILE A 5 -19.09 -3.07 14.40
CA ILE A 5 -17.73 -3.58 14.58
C ILE A 5 -16.81 -2.37 14.51
N ASP A 6 -16.18 -2.03 15.63
CA ASP A 6 -15.12 -1.03 15.64
C ASP A 6 -13.84 -1.68 15.13
N ARG A 7 -13.48 -1.35 13.89
CA ARG A 7 -12.29 -1.89 13.24
C ARG A 7 -11.00 -1.22 13.70
N SER A 8 -11.10 -0.05 14.33
CA SER A 8 -9.95 0.69 14.86
C SER A 8 -9.35 0.02 16.10
N ASP A 9 -10.11 -0.81 16.82
CA ASP A 9 -9.65 -1.59 17.98
C ASP A 9 -9.35 -3.05 17.59
N SER A 10 -8.60 -3.26 16.51
CA SER A 10 -8.21 -4.58 16.03
C SER A 10 -6.70 -4.84 16.14
N ILE A 11 -6.31 -6.10 16.30
CA ILE A 11 -4.89 -6.52 16.27
C ILE A 11 -4.26 -6.17 14.92
N TYR A 12 -5.05 -6.23 13.84
CA TYR A 12 -4.62 -5.82 12.52
C TYR A 12 -4.30 -4.32 12.49
N ASN A 13 -5.20 -3.46 13.00
CA ASN A 13 -4.97 -2.02 13.08
C ASN A 13 -3.70 -1.69 13.87
N LEU A 14 -3.51 -2.32 15.04
CA LEU A 14 -2.29 -2.16 15.84
C LEU A 14 -1.02 -2.57 15.05
N ALA A 15 -1.05 -3.70 14.37
CA ALA A 15 0.09 -4.17 13.58
C ALA A 15 0.38 -3.23 12.40
N ASN A 16 -0.67 -2.73 11.75
CA ASN A 16 -0.58 -1.74 10.68
C ASN A 16 0.03 -0.43 11.18
N ASP A 17 -0.43 0.10 12.31
CA ASP A 17 0.11 1.33 12.88
C ASP A 17 1.58 1.20 13.28
N ILE A 18 2.00 0.04 13.80
CA ILE A 18 3.42 -0.23 14.05
C ILE A 18 4.20 -0.26 12.73
N HIS A 19 3.65 -0.89 11.69
CA HIS A 19 4.36 -1.10 10.42
C HIS A 19 4.44 0.17 9.56
N ALA A 20 3.35 0.91 9.45
CA ALA A 20 3.20 2.06 8.57
C ALA A 20 3.61 3.38 9.26
N THR A 21 3.27 3.58 10.53
CA THR A 21 3.44 4.88 11.20
C THR A 21 4.25 4.81 12.50
N LEU A 22 4.78 3.65 12.87
CA LEU A 22 5.50 3.43 14.13
C LEU A 22 4.74 3.91 15.38
N LEU A 23 3.41 3.93 15.33
CA LEU A 23 2.52 4.49 16.36
C LEU A 23 2.71 6.00 16.65
N ILE A 24 3.37 6.74 15.76
CA ILE A 24 3.64 8.19 15.92
C ILE A 24 3.06 9.03 14.77
N GLY A 25 2.11 8.48 14.00
CA GLY A 25 1.40 9.17 12.92
C GLY A 25 2.32 9.60 11.77
N ASP A 26 2.06 10.77 11.20
CA ASP A 26 2.76 11.30 10.02
C ASP A 26 4.29 11.34 10.17
N TRP A 27 4.79 11.60 11.38
CA TRP A 27 6.23 11.58 11.63
C TRP A 27 6.86 10.21 11.45
N GLY A 28 6.12 9.16 11.80
CA GLY A 28 6.57 7.79 11.62
C GLY A 28 6.43 7.33 10.18
N ASP A 29 5.36 7.71 9.48
CA ASP A 29 5.25 7.53 8.03
C ASP A 29 6.48 8.12 7.32
N HIS A 30 6.83 9.37 7.62
CA HIS A 30 8.00 10.01 7.02
C HIS A 30 9.32 9.32 7.40
N LEU A 31 9.46 8.83 8.63
CA LEU A 31 10.65 8.08 9.05
C LEU A 31 10.78 6.75 8.29
N ILE A 32 9.67 6.03 8.11
CA ILE A 32 9.60 4.79 7.33
C ILE A 32 9.89 5.09 5.86
N GLU A 33 9.34 6.16 5.28
CA GLU A 33 9.60 6.57 3.91
C GLU A 33 11.10 6.85 3.67
N VAL A 34 11.75 7.59 4.57
CA VAL A 34 13.20 7.84 4.50
C VAL A 34 13.98 6.54 4.64
N SER A 35 13.59 5.68 5.57
CA SER A 35 14.26 4.39 5.81
C SER A 35 14.14 3.46 4.60
N ALA A 36 12.95 3.36 4.00
CA ALA A 36 12.70 2.58 2.80
C ALA A 36 13.47 3.14 1.59
N SER A 37 13.49 4.46 1.42
CA SER A 37 14.24 5.14 0.35
C SER A 37 15.74 4.87 0.45
N LEU A 38 16.33 5.01 1.64
CA LEU A 38 17.74 4.65 1.89
C LEU A 38 17.97 3.15 1.72
N GLY A 39 17.01 2.31 2.13
CA GLY A 39 17.02 0.87 1.94
C GLY A 39 17.13 0.48 0.46
N ILE A 40 16.39 1.16 -0.43
CA ILE A 40 16.49 0.96 -1.88
C ILE A 40 17.90 1.28 -2.38
N LEU A 41 18.51 2.41 -1.96
CA LEU A 41 19.87 2.76 -2.36
C LEU A 41 20.90 1.73 -1.88
N LEU A 42 20.75 1.25 -0.65
CA LEU A 42 21.60 0.19 -0.07
C LEU A 42 21.42 -1.15 -0.79
N LEU A 43 20.19 -1.50 -1.20
CA LEU A 43 19.93 -2.72 -1.95
C LEU A 43 20.46 -2.65 -3.37
N VAL A 44 20.26 -1.55 -4.09
CA VAL A 44 20.78 -1.39 -5.45
C VAL A 44 22.31 -1.47 -5.44
N SER A 45 22.96 -0.77 -4.51
CA SER A 45 24.42 -0.85 -4.35
C SER A 45 24.88 -2.24 -3.85
N GLY A 46 24.13 -2.88 -2.97
CA GLY A 46 24.40 -4.24 -2.48
C GLY A 46 24.29 -5.30 -3.57
N ILE A 47 23.25 -5.25 -4.41
CA ILE A 47 23.05 -6.10 -5.59
C ILE A 47 24.23 -5.92 -6.55
N TYR A 48 24.60 -4.66 -6.82
CA TYR A 48 25.75 -4.35 -7.66
C TYR A 48 27.03 -5.00 -7.14
N LEU A 49 27.27 -4.99 -5.83
CA LEU A 49 28.45 -5.62 -5.21
C LEU A 49 28.35 -7.15 -5.09
N TRP A 50 27.14 -7.70 -5.01
CA TRP A 50 26.90 -9.14 -4.91
C TRP A 50 27.14 -9.89 -6.23
N LEU A 51 26.87 -9.23 -7.36
CA LEU A 51 27.07 -9.84 -8.68
C LEU A 51 28.55 -10.18 -8.93
N PRO A 52 28.86 -11.41 -9.40
CA PRO A 52 30.23 -11.86 -9.56
C PRO A 52 30.88 -11.19 -10.77
N ARG A 53 32.02 -10.52 -10.56
CA ARG A 53 32.72 -9.72 -11.58
C ARG A 53 33.98 -10.37 -12.12
N ASP A 54 34.67 -11.13 -11.28
CA ASP A 54 35.93 -11.78 -11.59
C ASP A 54 35.79 -13.31 -11.51
N ASN A 55 36.79 -14.04 -12.02
CA ASN A 55 36.74 -15.50 -12.05
C ASN A 55 36.70 -16.11 -10.63
N ALA A 56 37.26 -15.41 -9.63
CA ALA A 56 37.25 -15.85 -8.24
C ALA A 56 35.86 -15.73 -7.60
N SER A 57 35.14 -14.63 -7.81
CA SER A 57 33.77 -14.45 -7.33
C SER A 57 32.78 -15.39 -8.04
N LYS A 58 32.95 -15.62 -9.34
CA LYS A 58 32.13 -16.60 -10.09
C LYS A 58 32.25 -18.02 -9.52
N ALA A 59 33.46 -18.45 -9.17
CA ALA A 59 33.70 -19.77 -8.58
C ALA A 59 33.08 -19.95 -7.18
N GLY A 60 32.78 -18.85 -6.48
CA GLY A 60 32.16 -18.84 -5.15
C GLY A 60 30.70 -18.41 -5.12
N PHE A 61 30.12 -18.02 -6.25
CA PHE A 61 28.75 -17.51 -6.33
C PHE A 61 27.74 -18.60 -5.99
N LEU A 62 26.79 -18.31 -5.08
CA LEU A 62 25.79 -19.26 -4.57
C LEU A 62 26.37 -20.52 -3.89
N LYS A 63 27.67 -20.54 -3.59
CA LYS A 63 28.31 -21.66 -2.90
C LYS A 63 28.15 -21.54 -1.40
N ILE A 64 27.65 -22.59 -0.75
CA ILE A 64 27.54 -22.69 0.71
C ILE A 64 28.56 -23.71 1.23
N ARG A 65 29.52 -23.25 2.03
CA ARG A 65 30.55 -24.13 2.64
C ARG A 65 30.18 -24.50 4.07
N LEU A 66 29.60 -25.68 4.23
CA LEU A 66 29.15 -26.21 5.53
C LEU A 66 30.33 -26.59 6.45
N ASN A 67 31.45 -27.07 5.89
CA ASN A 67 32.59 -27.62 6.65
C ASN A 67 33.75 -26.64 6.83
N SER A 68 33.54 -25.33 6.61
CA SER A 68 34.60 -24.31 6.68
C SER A 68 34.53 -23.44 7.95
N GLY A 69 33.78 -23.89 8.96
CA GLY A 69 33.58 -23.18 10.22
C GLY A 69 32.41 -22.19 10.19
N SER A 70 31.85 -21.91 11.37
CA SER A 70 30.63 -21.11 11.56
C SER A 70 30.73 -19.72 10.94
N ARG A 71 31.89 -19.07 11.03
CA ARG A 71 32.12 -17.73 10.45
C ARG A 71 31.98 -17.72 8.93
N ILE A 72 32.54 -18.72 8.25
CA ILE A 72 32.48 -18.81 6.78
C ILE A 72 31.07 -19.21 6.35
N LEU A 73 30.44 -20.14 7.08
CA LEU A 73 29.06 -20.52 6.83
C LEU A 73 28.08 -19.35 6.95
N MET A 74 28.14 -18.56 8.03
CA MET A 74 27.27 -17.39 8.21
C MET A 74 27.46 -16.36 7.10
N ARG A 75 28.71 -16.13 6.67
CA ARG A 75 29.03 -15.24 5.55
C ARG A 75 28.43 -15.75 4.24
N ASP A 76 28.60 -17.04 3.94
CA ASP A 76 28.09 -17.65 2.72
C ASP A 76 26.55 -17.64 2.71
N LEU A 77 25.89 -17.94 3.84
CA LEU A 77 24.44 -17.88 3.98
C LEU A 77 23.91 -16.46 3.81
N HIS A 78 24.43 -15.49 4.57
CA HIS A 78 23.95 -14.10 4.50
C HIS A 78 24.20 -13.51 3.10
N SER A 79 25.38 -13.72 2.52
CA SER A 79 25.71 -13.16 1.20
C SER A 79 24.86 -13.77 0.08
N ASN A 80 24.64 -15.09 0.07
CA ASN A 80 23.90 -15.74 -1.00
C ASN A 80 22.39 -15.58 -0.82
N LEU A 81 21.88 -15.75 0.40
CA LEU A 81 20.45 -15.58 0.70
C LEU A 81 20.06 -14.10 0.59
N GLY A 82 20.84 -13.20 1.18
CA GLY A 82 20.60 -11.75 1.08
C GLY A 82 20.69 -11.26 -0.36
N GLY A 83 21.66 -11.74 -1.13
CA GLY A 83 21.78 -11.43 -2.55
C GLY A 83 20.59 -11.92 -3.38
N ALA A 84 20.16 -13.17 -3.21
CA ALA A 84 18.99 -13.70 -3.92
C ALA A 84 17.68 -13.00 -3.51
N LEU A 85 17.48 -12.76 -2.21
CA LEU A 85 16.27 -12.15 -1.67
C LEU A 85 16.24 -10.63 -1.82
N SER A 86 17.34 -9.98 -2.21
CA SER A 86 17.40 -8.53 -2.40
C SER A 86 16.44 -8.04 -3.49
N ILE A 87 16.21 -8.82 -4.54
CA ILE A 87 15.26 -8.48 -5.61
C ILE A 87 13.83 -8.52 -5.06
N VAL A 88 13.52 -9.51 -4.23
CA VAL A 88 12.23 -9.63 -3.56
C VAL A 88 12.05 -8.46 -2.59
N LEU A 89 13.05 -8.17 -1.76
CA LEU A 89 12.99 -7.05 -0.83
C LEU A 89 12.85 -5.70 -1.56
N LEU A 90 13.52 -5.54 -2.72
CA LEU A 90 13.39 -4.35 -3.55
C LEU A 90 11.95 -4.17 -4.04
N PHE A 91 11.29 -5.25 -4.48
CA PHE A 91 9.85 -5.20 -4.81
C PHE A 91 9.00 -4.78 -3.61
N PHE A 92 9.24 -5.35 -2.42
CA PHE A 92 8.50 -4.97 -1.20
C PHE A 92 8.72 -3.50 -0.82
N LEU A 93 9.95 -3.00 -0.91
CA LEU A 93 10.23 -1.59 -0.65
C LEU A 93 9.55 -0.67 -1.66
N ILE A 94 9.61 -0.97 -2.96
CA ILE A 94 8.97 -0.13 -3.99
C ILE A 94 7.44 -0.12 -3.86
N SER A 95 6.83 -1.30 -3.65
CA SER A 95 5.39 -1.41 -3.48
C SER A 95 4.91 -0.72 -2.20
N GLY A 96 5.63 -0.87 -1.08
CA GLY A 96 5.32 -0.16 0.16
C GLY A 96 5.55 1.35 0.10
N LEU A 97 6.61 1.81 -0.60
CA LEU A 97 6.89 3.25 -0.75
C LEU A 97 5.75 3.99 -1.47
N ALA A 98 4.97 3.28 -2.29
CA ALA A 98 3.83 3.90 -2.94
C ALA A 98 2.72 4.32 -1.97
N TRP A 99 2.70 3.83 -0.74
CA TRP A 99 1.65 4.15 0.26
C TRP A 99 2.02 5.30 1.18
N THR A 100 3.25 5.81 1.07
CA THR A 100 3.73 6.83 1.99
C THR A 100 3.16 8.21 1.66
N GLY A 101 3.10 9.08 2.67
CA GLY A 101 2.44 10.38 2.56
C GLY A 101 3.09 11.37 1.59
N ILE A 102 4.37 11.20 1.24
CA ILE A 102 5.06 12.10 0.29
C ILE A 102 5.31 11.39 -1.04
N TRP A 103 6.12 10.34 -1.06
CA TRP A 103 6.42 9.63 -2.30
C TRP A 103 5.13 9.07 -2.92
N GLY A 104 4.34 8.32 -2.16
CA GLY A 104 3.07 7.78 -2.60
C GLY A 104 2.08 8.85 -3.05
N ALA A 105 1.62 9.65 -2.10
CA ALA A 105 0.51 10.58 -2.33
C ALA A 105 0.85 11.73 -3.29
N LYS A 106 2.09 12.26 -3.27
CA LYS A 106 2.45 13.46 -4.06
C LYS A 106 3.18 13.15 -5.35
N LEU A 107 4.01 12.11 -5.38
CA LEU A 107 4.74 11.75 -6.59
C LEU A 107 3.97 10.67 -7.34
N VAL A 108 3.83 9.48 -6.78
CA VAL A 108 3.28 8.30 -7.47
C VAL A 108 1.84 8.54 -7.95
N GLN A 109 0.97 9.10 -7.11
CA GLN A 109 -0.42 9.37 -7.51
C GLN A 109 -0.54 10.49 -8.56
N ALA A 110 0.39 11.45 -8.62
CA ALA A 110 0.38 12.47 -9.67
C ALA A 110 0.59 11.86 -11.07
N TRP A 111 1.28 10.72 -11.17
CA TRP A 111 1.46 9.99 -12.42
C TRP A 111 0.34 8.99 -12.72
N ASN A 112 -0.54 8.70 -11.75
CA ASN A 112 -1.61 7.71 -11.95
C ASN A 112 -2.73 8.19 -12.88
N THR A 113 -2.87 9.50 -13.16
CA THR A 113 -3.85 10.13 -14.06
C THR A 113 -5.17 9.33 -14.14
N PHE A 114 -5.95 9.35 -13.06
CA PHE A 114 -7.05 8.41 -12.86
C PHE A 114 -8.23 9.01 -12.07
N PRO A 115 -9.49 8.61 -12.36
CA PRO A 115 -9.97 7.93 -13.55
C PRO A 115 -9.63 8.60 -14.89
N THR A 116 -9.39 7.80 -15.92
CA THR A 116 -8.96 8.27 -17.26
C THR A 116 -9.97 9.23 -17.90
N TYR A 117 -11.25 9.17 -17.51
CA TYR A 117 -12.26 10.13 -17.95
C TYR A 117 -12.19 11.49 -17.22
N TYR A 118 -11.54 11.62 -16.05
CA TYR A 118 -11.19 12.93 -15.45
C TYR A 118 -9.90 13.52 -16.00
N ALA A 119 -9.09 12.71 -16.71
CA ALA A 119 -7.92 13.19 -17.41
C ALA A 119 -8.28 14.07 -18.62
N TYR A 120 -9.42 13.77 -19.25
CA TYR A 120 -9.88 14.41 -20.49
C TYR A 120 -11.29 15.03 -20.42
N GLY A 121 -12.03 14.83 -19.31
CA GLY A 121 -13.38 15.35 -19.07
C GLY A 121 -13.45 16.41 -17.95
N ALA A 122 -14.66 16.84 -17.61
CA ALA A 122 -14.89 17.73 -16.48
C ALA A 122 -14.47 17.05 -15.18
N LYS A 123 -13.56 17.68 -14.44
CA LYS A 123 -13.12 17.18 -13.13
C LYS A 123 -14.23 17.47 -12.10
N PRO A 124 -14.38 16.62 -11.08
CA PRO A 124 -15.31 16.90 -10.00
C PRO A 124 -14.92 18.21 -9.30
N GLU A 125 -15.92 18.98 -8.88
CA GLU A 125 -15.72 20.24 -8.16
C GLU A 125 -15.50 20.03 -6.65
N SER A 126 -15.53 18.79 -6.16
CA SER A 126 -15.37 18.53 -4.73
C SER A 126 -13.94 18.74 -4.26
N GLU A 127 -13.80 19.43 -3.14
CA GLU A 127 -12.53 19.53 -2.40
C GLU A 127 -12.25 18.26 -1.56
N LEU A 128 -13.23 17.37 -1.42
CA LEU A 128 -13.07 16.09 -0.73
C LEU A 128 -12.54 15.03 -1.69
N THR A 129 -11.46 14.35 -1.29
CA THR A 129 -10.92 13.21 -2.02
C THR A 129 -11.44 11.89 -1.46
N HIS A 130 -11.26 10.79 -2.19
CA HIS A 130 -11.68 9.47 -1.73
C HIS A 130 -10.97 9.07 -0.42
N ALA A 131 -9.76 9.57 -0.14
CA ALA A 131 -9.07 9.35 1.14
C ALA A 131 -9.91 9.77 2.36
N SER A 132 -10.83 10.74 2.20
CA SER A 132 -11.74 11.17 3.27
C SER A 132 -12.82 10.14 3.66
N LEU A 133 -12.96 9.08 2.87
CA LEU A 133 -13.83 7.94 3.14
C LEU A 133 -13.13 6.87 3.98
N ASN A 134 -11.79 6.87 4.07
CA ASN A 134 -11.06 5.94 4.92
C ASN A 134 -11.29 6.26 6.41
N HIS A 135 -11.30 5.22 7.24
CA HIS A 135 -11.49 5.34 8.69
C HIS A 135 -10.31 4.71 9.44
N GLY A 136 -9.67 5.50 10.31
CA GLY A 136 -8.52 5.02 11.09
C GLY A 136 -7.32 4.69 10.20
N ALA A 137 -6.65 3.57 10.48
CA ALA A 137 -5.54 3.09 9.65
C ALA A 137 -5.99 2.07 8.59
N GLU A 138 -7.29 1.81 8.45
CA GLU A 138 -7.82 0.99 7.37
C GLU A 138 -7.99 1.84 6.11
N GLU A 139 -7.20 1.54 5.09
CA GLU A 139 -7.37 2.08 3.75
C GLU A 139 -8.51 1.32 3.05
N GLU A 140 -9.76 1.78 3.28
CA GLU A 140 -10.97 1.15 2.73
C GLU A 140 -11.19 1.47 1.24
N MET A 141 -10.67 2.62 0.82
CA MET A 141 -10.69 3.06 -0.58
C MET A 141 -9.43 2.60 -1.29
N PRO A 142 -9.51 2.14 -2.55
CA PRO A 142 -8.33 1.77 -3.31
C PRO A 142 -7.31 2.91 -3.33
N TRP A 143 -6.06 2.62 -2.99
CA TRP A 143 -4.99 3.62 -2.91
C TRP A 143 -4.88 4.49 -4.18
N ASN A 144 -5.13 3.90 -5.36
CA ASN A 144 -5.09 4.60 -6.65
C ASN A 144 -6.22 5.63 -6.86
N LEU A 145 -7.25 5.64 -6.01
CA LEU A 145 -8.35 6.61 -6.01
C LEU A 145 -8.25 7.66 -4.90
N GLU A 146 -7.41 7.44 -3.90
CA GLU A 146 -7.42 8.21 -2.65
C GLU A 146 -7.26 9.71 -2.84
N GLN A 147 -6.39 10.16 -3.75
CA GLN A 147 -6.17 11.58 -4.02
C GLN A 147 -7.08 12.14 -5.12
N THR A 148 -7.98 11.31 -5.68
CA THR A 148 -8.96 11.75 -6.67
C THR A 148 -10.14 12.43 -5.96
N PRO A 149 -10.61 13.61 -6.44
CA PRO A 149 -11.82 14.25 -5.95
C PRO A 149 -13.09 13.38 -6.11
N MET A 150 -14.01 13.51 -5.15
CA MET A 150 -15.34 12.89 -5.19
C MET A 150 -16.29 13.67 -6.12
N PRO A 151 -17.27 13.02 -6.78
CA PRO A 151 -18.34 13.72 -7.47
C PRO A 151 -19.31 14.42 -6.50
N HIS A 152 -20.09 15.38 -7.01
CA HIS A 152 -21.18 16.02 -6.28
C HIS A 152 -22.54 15.45 -6.68
N SER A 153 -23.46 15.42 -5.73
CA SER A 153 -24.88 15.27 -6.04
C SER A 153 -25.43 16.60 -6.57
N GLU A 154 -26.14 16.53 -7.69
CA GLU A 154 -26.65 17.70 -8.43
C GLU A 154 -28.18 17.71 -8.51
N ASP A 155 -28.83 16.56 -8.28
CA ASP A 155 -30.26 16.37 -8.56
C ASP A 155 -31.16 16.84 -7.38
N LYS A 156 -30.73 17.85 -6.62
CA LYS A 156 -31.56 18.47 -5.57
C LYS A 156 -32.71 19.23 -6.24
N GLU A 157 -33.93 18.70 -6.19
CA GLU A 157 -35.09 19.38 -6.76
C GLU A 157 -35.22 20.81 -6.21
N ALA A 158 -35.25 21.80 -7.11
CA ALA A 158 -35.48 23.19 -6.75
C ALA A 158 -36.94 23.38 -6.32
N HIS A 159 -37.21 23.38 -5.02
CA HIS A 159 -38.54 23.69 -4.52
C HIS A 159 -38.87 25.17 -4.77
N ASP A 160 -39.76 25.43 -5.71
CA ASP A 160 -40.45 26.70 -5.83
C ASP A 160 -41.38 26.89 -4.63
N HIS A 161 -40.96 27.72 -3.66
CA HIS A 161 -41.77 28.07 -2.50
C HIS A 161 -43.03 28.89 -2.84
N SER A 162 -43.32 29.17 -4.12
CA SER A 162 -44.49 29.94 -4.54
C SER A 162 -45.84 29.21 -4.39
N LYS A 163 -45.86 27.93 -4.01
CA LYS A 163 -47.09 27.13 -3.84
C LYS A 163 -47.18 26.42 -2.49
N MET A 164 -47.14 27.17 -1.38
CA MET A 164 -47.48 26.64 -0.06
C MET A 164 -48.97 26.86 0.24
N GLY A 165 -49.80 25.88 -0.13
CA GLY A 165 -51.11 25.69 0.46
C GLY A 165 -50.97 24.98 1.81
N HIS A 166 -51.58 25.52 2.85
CA HIS A 166 -51.55 24.95 4.21
C HIS A 166 -52.28 23.61 4.29
N GLU A 167 -51.55 22.49 4.27
CA GLU A 167 -52.00 21.24 4.88
C GLU A 167 -50.88 20.61 5.72
N GLN A 168 -51.17 20.40 7.00
CA GLN A 168 -50.35 19.66 7.96
C GLN A 168 -50.41 18.17 7.66
N ALA A 169 -49.29 17.56 7.27
CA ALA A 169 -49.07 16.13 7.42
C ALA A 169 -47.57 15.78 7.47
N GLN A 170 -47.15 15.30 8.64
CA GLN A 170 -46.02 14.39 8.93
C GLN A 170 -44.64 14.69 8.33
N SER A 171 -43.69 14.95 9.23
CA SER A 171 -42.25 15.00 8.96
C SER A 171 -41.74 13.65 8.45
N ASN A 172 -41.79 13.42 7.14
CA ASN A 172 -40.84 12.56 6.47
C ASN A 172 -39.70 13.44 5.98
N SER A 173 -38.52 13.22 6.54
CA SER A 173 -37.23 13.74 6.08
C SER A 173 -37.15 13.74 4.55
N SER A 174 -37.01 14.93 3.97
CA SER A 174 -36.98 15.19 2.54
C SER A 174 -35.98 14.30 1.78
N TYR A 175 -36.53 13.42 0.94
CA TYR A 175 -36.02 12.96 -0.36
C TYR A 175 -34.53 12.56 -0.47
N SER A 176 -34.09 11.58 0.33
CA SER A 176 -32.92 10.76 0.00
C SER A 176 -33.37 9.45 -0.65
N ILE A 177 -32.61 8.91 -1.62
CA ILE A 177 -32.82 7.53 -2.11
C ILE A 177 -32.86 6.56 -0.92
N ASP A 178 -33.80 5.60 -0.97
CA ASP A 178 -33.88 4.55 0.02
C ASP A 178 -32.68 3.59 -0.10
N ILE A 179 -32.09 3.21 1.03
CA ILE A 179 -30.89 2.36 1.08
C ILE A 179 -31.17 1.01 0.40
N ASP A 180 -32.39 0.48 0.54
CA ASP A 180 -32.78 -0.79 -0.08
C ASP A 180 -32.72 -0.72 -1.61
N GLN A 181 -33.04 0.45 -2.20
CA GLN A 181 -32.92 0.66 -3.65
C GLN A 181 -31.45 0.70 -4.08
N LEU A 182 -30.59 1.31 -3.27
CA LEU A 182 -29.15 1.37 -3.52
C LEU A 182 -28.52 -0.03 -3.43
N ILE A 183 -28.90 -0.83 -2.42
CA ILE A 183 -28.48 -2.23 -2.27
C ILE A 183 -28.95 -3.06 -3.46
N ALA A 184 -30.21 -2.93 -3.87
CA ALA A 184 -30.72 -3.64 -5.05
C ALA A 184 -29.92 -3.29 -6.32
N ARG A 185 -29.52 -2.03 -6.48
CA ARG A 185 -28.70 -1.59 -7.60
C ARG A 185 -27.27 -2.11 -7.53
N ALA A 186 -26.66 -2.13 -6.35
CA ALA A 186 -25.35 -2.75 -6.13
C ALA A 186 -25.34 -4.22 -6.53
N ASN A 187 -26.36 -4.97 -6.09
CA ASN A 187 -26.53 -6.38 -6.45
C ASN A 187 -26.72 -6.57 -7.97
N GLN A 188 -27.50 -5.71 -8.63
CA GLN A 188 -27.66 -5.74 -10.09
C GLN A 188 -26.37 -5.43 -10.84
N MET A 189 -25.50 -4.59 -10.27
CA MET A 189 -24.18 -4.28 -10.81
C MET A 189 -23.16 -5.40 -10.58
N GLY A 190 -23.49 -6.42 -9.78
CA GLY A 190 -22.64 -7.57 -9.51
C GLY A 190 -21.71 -7.39 -8.30
N PHE A 191 -22.00 -6.45 -7.40
CA PHE A 191 -21.29 -6.38 -6.12
C PHE A 191 -21.73 -7.53 -5.21
N GLU A 192 -20.80 -8.39 -4.80
CA GLU A 192 -21.06 -9.49 -3.86
C GLU A 192 -20.76 -9.09 -2.41
N GLN A 193 -19.57 -8.50 -2.20
CA GLN A 193 -19.12 -7.94 -0.93
C GLN A 193 -18.62 -6.53 -1.18
N TYR A 194 -19.05 -5.56 -0.38
CA TYR A 194 -18.73 -4.15 -0.58
C TYR A 194 -18.87 -3.35 0.71
N SER A 195 -18.19 -2.21 0.76
CA SER A 195 -18.40 -1.15 1.75
C SER A 195 -19.32 -0.08 1.16
N LEU A 196 -20.30 0.35 1.95
CA LEU A 196 -21.22 1.44 1.61
C LEU A 196 -20.91 2.67 2.48
N PHE A 197 -20.55 3.77 1.84
CA PHE A 197 -20.27 5.05 2.48
C PHE A 197 -21.44 6.01 2.26
N PHE A 198 -21.84 6.66 3.35
CA PHE A 198 -22.95 7.60 3.38
C PHE A 198 -22.49 9.03 3.08
N PRO A 199 -23.32 9.84 2.39
CA PRO A 199 -23.01 11.25 2.18
C PRO A 199 -22.93 11.99 3.52
N LYS A 200 -21.88 12.80 3.69
CA LYS A 200 -21.63 13.62 4.90
C LYS A 200 -22.13 15.07 4.77
N SER A 201 -22.57 15.48 3.58
CA SER A 201 -23.03 16.84 3.25
C SER A 201 -24.15 16.84 2.21
N GLU A 202 -24.81 17.99 2.01
CA GLU A 202 -25.88 18.15 1.01
C GLU A 202 -25.41 17.97 -0.45
N THR A 203 -24.11 18.09 -0.71
CA THR A 203 -23.51 17.83 -2.03
C THR A 203 -22.80 16.48 -2.09
N GLY A 204 -22.75 15.74 -0.98
CA GLY A 204 -22.10 14.43 -0.90
C GLY A 204 -22.78 13.38 -1.76
N VAL A 205 -22.15 12.23 -1.92
CA VAL A 205 -22.66 11.11 -2.73
C VAL A 205 -22.65 9.83 -1.92
N PHE A 206 -23.52 8.88 -2.26
CA PHE A 206 -23.36 7.52 -1.79
C PHE A 206 -22.22 6.86 -2.55
N THR A 207 -21.33 6.17 -1.85
CA THR A 207 -20.19 5.47 -2.48
C THR A 207 -20.23 4.00 -2.13
N ILE A 208 -20.13 3.15 -3.14
CA ILE A 208 -20.01 1.71 -3.00
C ILE A 208 -18.62 1.32 -3.48
N SER A 209 -17.84 0.65 -2.63
CA SER A 209 -16.48 0.22 -2.96
C SER A 209 -16.31 -1.26 -2.65
N ALA A 210 -15.78 -2.01 -3.61
CA ALA A 210 -15.31 -3.36 -3.43
C ALA A 210 -13.91 -3.45 -4.03
N ASN A 211 -12.91 -3.76 -3.21
CA ASN A 211 -11.53 -3.78 -3.66
C ASN A 211 -10.68 -4.79 -2.90
N SER A 212 -9.53 -5.13 -3.49
CA SER A 212 -8.64 -6.16 -2.94
C SER A 212 -7.89 -5.71 -1.69
N MET A 213 -7.64 -4.41 -1.58
CA MET A 213 -6.86 -3.80 -0.50
C MET A 213 -7.60 -3.82 0.84
N ALA A 214 -8.91 -3.59 0.81
CA ALA A 214 -9.82 -3.66 1.95
C ALA A 214 -10.46 -5.06 2.12
N GLY A 215 -10.11 -6.00 1.24
CA GLY A 215 -10.42 -7.43 1.39
C GLY A 215 -11.83 -7.85 0.98
N GLN A 216 -12.62 -6.99 0.32
CA GLN A 216 -13.94 -7.38 -0.18
C GLN A 216 -13.85 -8.26 -1.44
N VAL A 217 -12.78 -8.10 -2.22
CA VAL A 217 -12.42 -9.03 -3.32
C VAL A 217 -10.99 -9.52 -3.12
N THR A 218 -10.61 -10.62 -3.77
CA THR A 218 -9.22 -11.12 -3.70
C THR A 218 -8.43 -10.82 -4.97
N ASP A 219 -9.12 -10.63 -6.09
CA ASP A 219 -8.49 -10.33 -7.38
C ASP A 219 -8.60 -8.82 -7.64
N PRO A 220 -7.48 -8.09 -7.74
CA PRO A 220 -7.47 -6.64 -7.96
C PRO A 220 -8.16 -6.26 -9.28
N ARG A 221 -8.31 -7.18 -10.23
CA ARG A 221 -9.06 -6.94 -11.47
C ARG A 221 -10.56 -6.79 -11.26
N GLN A 222 -11.05 -7.11 -10.07
CA GLN A 222 -12.43 -6.94 -9.66
C GLN A 222 -12.64 -5.65 -8.85
N ASP A 223 -11.58 -4.84 -8.66
CA ASP A 223 -11.69 -3.55 -7.98
C ASP A 223 -12.71 -2.66 -8.68
N ARG A 224 -13.69 -2.20 -7.91
CA ARG A 224 -14.75 -1.33 -8.39
C ARG A 224 -15.20 -0.34 -7.33
N THR A 225 -15.33 0.92 -7.73
CA THR A 225 -15.86 2.00 -6.91
C THR A 225 -16.93 2.74 -7.70
N SER A 226 -18.16 2.78 -7.19
CA SER A 226 -19.29 3.44 -7.84
C SER A 226 -19.89 4.52 -6.93
N HIS A 227 -20.25 5.65 -7.51
CA HIS A 227 -20.86 6.79 -6.82
C HIS A 227 -22.27 7.06 -7.32
N PHE A 228 -23.18 7.31 -6.39
CA PHE A 228 -24.59 7.55 -6.67
C PHE A 228 -25.03 8.89 -6.10
N ASP A 229 -25.86 9.60 -6.85
CA ASP A 229 -26.51 10.83 -6.42
C ASP A 229 -27.40 10.53 -5.21
N GLN A 230 -27.29 11.35 -4.16
CA GLN A 230 -27.99 11.13 -2.90
C GLN A 230 -29.51 11.37 -2.97
N TYR A 231 -29.96 12.12 -3.96
CA TYR A 231 -31.37 12.49 -4.16
C TYR A 231 -32.03 11.57 -5.18
N SER A 232 -31.45 11.46 -6.39
CA SER A 232 -32.06 10.70 -7.49
C SER A 232 -31.67 9.22 -7.51
N GLY A 233 -30.59 8.84 -6.82
CA GLY A 233 -30.04 7.49 -6.91
C GLY A 233 -29.42 7.16 -8.27
N ARG A 234 -29.22 8.17 -9.13
CA ARG A 234 -28.56 8.03 -10.42
C ARG A 234 -27.10 7.67 -10.21
N LEU A 235 -26.61 6.70 -10.97
CA LEU A 235 -25.19 6.40 -11.03
C LEU A 235 -24.47 7.59 -11.66
N LEU A 236 -23.63 8.27 -10.88
CA LEU A 236 -22.84 9.41 -11.33
C LEU A 236 -21.56 8.92 -11.99
N VAL A 237 -20.89 7.98 -11.34
CA VAL A 237 -19.56 7.52 -11.69
C VAL A 237 -19.43 6.05 -11.35
N ASP A 238 -18.83 5.28 -12.24
CA ASP A 238 -18.50 3.88 -12.03
C ASP A 238 -17.07 3.65 -12.48
N VAL A 239 -16.22 3.25 -11.53
CA VAL A 239 -14.79 3.12 -11.72
C VAL A 239 -14.45 1.64 -11.61
N THR A 240 -13.94 1.05 -12.69
CA THR A 240 -13.56 -0.36 -12.76
C THR A 240 -12.07 -0.53 -13.05
N TRP A 241 -11.56 -1.76 -12.92
CA TRP A 241 -10.20 -2.12 -13.34
C TRP A 241 -9.87 -1.66 -14.77
N GLU A 242 -10.82 -1.69 -15.70
CA GLU A 242 -10.52 -1.30 -17.09
C GLU A 242 -10.22 0.19 -17.24
N ASP A 243 -10.76 1.00 -16.36
CA ASP A 243 -10.50 2.44 -16.35
C ASP A 243 -9.08 2.74 -15.84
N TYR A 244 -8.45 1.80 -15.11
CA TYR A 244 -7.17 2.00 -14.44
C TYR A 244 -6.06 2.21 -15.48
N SER A 245 -5.23 3.24 -15.27
CA SER A 245 -4.00 3.40 -16.04
C SER A 245 -3.08 2.19 -15.84
N LEU A 246 -2.14 1.96 -16.76
CA LEU A 246 -1.19 0.84 -16.63
C LEU A 246 -0.43 0.87 -15.30
N PHE A 247 -0.14 2.08 -14.81
CA PHE A 247 0.54 2.27 -13.54
C PHE A 247 -0.38 1.95 -12.35
N ALA A 248 -1.63 2.40 -12.39
CA ALA A 248 -2.63 2.04 -11.38
C ALA A 248 -2.89 0.53 -11.32
N LYS A 249 -2.95 -0.14 -12.48
CA LYS A 249 -3.06 -1.62 -12.58
C LYS A 249 -1.86 -2.31 -11.92
N PHE A 250 -0.65 -1.86 -12.23
CA PHE A 250 0.57 -2.40 -11.61
C PHE A 250 0.57 -2.20 -10.09
N MET A 251 0.15 -1.02 -9.62
CA MET A 251 0.10 -0.70 -8.20
C MET A 251 -0.95 -1.52 -7.45
N ALA A 252 -2.19 -1.60 -7.95
CA ALA A 252 -3.24 -2.42 -7.33
C ALA A 252 -2.84 -3.91 -7.23
N ALA A 253 -2.20 -4.45 -8.28
CA ALA A 253 -1.64 -5.80 -8.25
C ALA A 253 -0.45 -5.93 -7.29
N GLY A 254 0.45 -4.94 -7.27
CA GLY A 254 1.63 -4.90 -6.41
C GLY A 254 1.27 -4.83 -4.93
N THR A 255 0.30 -4.00 -4.57
CA THR A 255 -0.34 -3.91 -3.25
C THR A 255 -0.89 -5.25 -2.81
N SER A 256 -1.71 -5.89 -3.65
CA SER A 256 -2.33 -7.17 -3.32
C SER A 256 -1.28 -8.27 -3.10
N LEU A 257 -0.17 -8.21 -3.85
CA LEU A 257 1.00 -9.06 -3.63
C LEU A 257 1.71 -8.74 -2.31
N HIS A 258 1.94 -7.46 -2.01
CA HIS A 258 2.64 -6.99 -0.80
C HIS A 258 1.89 -7.38 0.49
N GLN A 259 0.58 -7.17 0.54
CA GLN A 259 -0.23 -7.49 1.73
C GLN A 259 -0.47 -9.00 1.89
N GLY A 260 -0.40 -9.76 0.79
CA GLY A 260 -0.59 -11.22 0.84
C GLY A 260 -2.02 -11.67 0.55
N ASP A 261 -2.84 -10.83 -0.09
CA ASP A 261 -4.30 -11.03 -0.15
C ASP A 261 -4.80 -11.75 -1.40
N LEU A 262 -3.98 -11.85 -2.45
CA LEU A 262 -4.32 -12.60 -3.66
C LEU A 262 -4.69 -14.08 -3.39
N SER A 263 -4.01 -14.73 -2.44
CA SER A 263 -4.26 -16.14 -2.13
C SER A 263 -3.57 -16.56 -0.84
N ILE A 264 -3.94 -17.73 -0.33
CA ILE A 264 -3.24 -18.35 0.80
C ILE A 264 -1.75 -18.61 0.52
N TRP A 265 -1.38 -18.89 -0.74
CA TRP A 265 0.01 -19.08 -1.14
C TRP A 265 0.79 -17.77 -1.13
N ASN A 266 0.17 -16.68 -1.57
CA ASN A 266 0.74 -15.34 -1.46
C ASN A 266 1.01 -15.00 0.01
N LYS A 267 0.02 -15.22 0.88
CA LYS A 267 0.16 -15.03 2.33
C LYS A 267 1.31 -15.86 2.93
N ALA A 268 1.38 -17.15 2.57
CA ALA A 268 2.45 -18.03 3.05
C ALA A 268 3.85 -17.58 2.57
N LEU A 269 3.96 -17.13 1.32
CA LEU A 269 5.21 -16.58 0.79
C LEU A 269 5.61 -15.28 1.49
N ASN A 270 4.67 -14.39 1.77
CA ASN A 270 4.97 -13.14 2.47
C ASN A 270 5.46 -13.39 3.89
N VAL A 271 4.84 -14.33 4.61
CA VAL A 271 5.32 -14.76 5.93
C VAL A 271 6.74 -15.33 5.82
N PHE A 272 6.99 -16.19 4.84
CA PHE A 272 8.31 -16.75 4.61
C PHE A 272 9.36 -15.67 4.32
N PHE A 273 9.07 -14.72 3.42
CA PHE A 273 9.99 -13.63 3.09
C PHE A 273 10.23 -12.69 4.26
N CYS A 274 9.18 -12.35 5.03
CA CYS A 274 9.31 -11.54 6.24
C CYS A 274 10.28 -12.20 7.24
N LEU A 275 10.09 -13.49 7.53
CA LEU A 275 11.01 -14.24 8.40
C LEU A 275 12.44 -14.28 7.83
N ALA A 276 12.59 -14.46 6.52
CA ALA A 276 13.89 -14.48 5.88
C ALA A 276 14.60 -13.11 5.97
N PHE A 277 13.87 -12.01 5.81
CA PHE A 277 14.42 -10.66 5.97
C PHE A 277 14.84 -10.37 7.41
N ILE A 278 14.06 -10.82 8.40
CA ILE A 278 14.45 -10.74 9.81
C ILE A 278 15.76 -11.49 10.05
N VAL A 279 15.88 -12.73 9.55
CA VAL A 279 17.11 -13.54 9.70
C VAL A 279 18.31 -12.87 9.01
N ILE A 280 18.14 -12.35 7.79
CA ILE A 280 19.21 -11.64 7.07
C ILE A 280 19.63 -10.40 7.86
N SER A 281 18.68 -9.63 8.40
CA SER A 281 18.96 -8.40 9.15
C SER A 281 19.73 -8.70 10.44
N ILE A 282 19.29 -9.71 11.20
CA ILE A 282 19.97 -10.17 12.42
C ILE A 282 21.37 -10.68 12.09
N THR A 283 21.52 -11.52 11.07
CA THR A 283 22.84 -12.06 10.70
C THR A 283 23.79 -10.97 10.22
N GLY A 284 23.29 -9.95 9.52
CA GLY A 284 24.07 -8.76 9.13
C GLY A 284 24.58 -8.01 10.36
N PHE A 285 23.69 -7.73 11.31
CA PHE A 285 24.05 -7.06 12.57
C PHE A 285 25.06 -7.87 13.39
N VAL A 286 24.83 -9.18 13.58
CA VAL A 286 25.74 -10.06 14.32
C VAL A 286 27.13 -10.10 13.67
N MET A 287 27.21 -10.23 12.34
CA MET A 287 28.50 -10.20 11.63
C MET A 287 29.22 -8.86 11.78
N TRP A 288 28.49 -7.75 11.76
CA TRP A 288 29.05 -6.42 12.02
C TRP A 288 29.56 -6.31 13.46
N TRP A 289 28.76 -6.74 14.44
CA TRP A 289 29.10 -6.68 15.86
C TRP A 289 30.38 -7.47 16.18
N ILE A 290 30.55 -8.65 15.60
CA ILE A 290 31.74 -9.50 15.78
C ILE A 290 32.98 -8.88 15.13
N ARG A 291 32.82 -8.11 14.05
CA ARG A 291 33.93 -7.50 13.30
C ARG A 291 34.26 -6.07 13.70
N ARG A 292 33.47 -5.45 14.59
CA ARG A 292 33.66 -4.04 14.96
C ARG A 292 35.05 -3.83 15.58
N PRO A 293 35.80 -2.79 15.18
CA PRO A 293 37.12 -2.52 15.74
C PRO A 293 37.01 -2.23 17.25
N SER A 294 37.67 -3.02 18.09
CA SER A 294 37.82 -2.73 19.52
C SER A 294 38.94 -1.69 19.71
N GLY A 295 38.59 -0.44 20.00
CA GLY A 295 39.55 0.61 20.38
C GLY A 295 39.59 1.89 19.55
N SER A 296 38.68 2.08 18.58
CA SER A 296 38.55 3.32 17.81
C SER A 296 37.16 3.92 18.02
N SER A 297 37.10 5.10 18.64
CA SER A 297 35.86 5.90 18.80
C SER A 297 35.42 6.60 17.51
N ASN A 298 36.13 6.42 16.40
CA ASN A 298 35.79 7.03 15.13
C ASN A 298 34.82 6.15 14.35
N LEU A 299 33.58 6.64 14.18
CA LEU A 299 32.52 6.11 13.31
C LEU A 299 32.93 6.00 11.82
N ALA A 300 34.06 6.59 11.43
CA ALA A 300 34.60 6.59 10.08
C ALA A 300 35.97 5.89 10.00
N CYS A 301 36.05 4.61 10.35
CA CYS A 301 37.13 3.78 9.82
C CYS A 301 36.68 3.28 8.45
N LEU A 302 36.88 4.13 7.42
CA LEU A 302 36.88 3.71 6.02
C LEU A 302 37.65 2.40 5.91
N LEU A 303 37.04 1.39 5.30
CA LEU A 303 37.60 0.08 4.99
C LEU A 303 38.94 0.24 4.26
N VAL A 304 40.04 0.38 5.00
CA VAL A 304 41.37 0.09 4.48
C VAL A 304 41.44 -1.42 4.40
N PHE A 305 41.08 -1.97 3.24
CA PHE A 305 41.47 -3.32 2.84
C PHE A 305 43.00 -3.35 2.78
N ASN A 306 43.63 -3.70 3.90
CA ASN A 306 45.06 -3.92 3.94
C ASN A 306 45.35 -5.25 3.21
N GLN A 307 45.69 -5.14 1.92
CA GLN A 307 46.18 -6.21 1.04
C GLN A 307 47.62 -6.63 1.39
N ARG A 308 47.93 -6.78 2.69
CA ARG A 308 49.19 -7.34 3.18
C ARG A 308 48.83 -8.40 4.18
N GLU A 309 49.15 -9.67 3.86
CA GLU A 309 49.15 -10.88 4.71
C GLU A 309 48.96 -12.17 3.84
N TYR A 310 48.98 -12.08 2.49
CA TYR A 310 49.06 -13.27 1.62
C TYR A 310 50.20 -13.17 0.59
N GLY A 311 51.44 -13.04 1.07
CA GLY A 311 52.59 -13.13 0.16
C GLY A 311 53.93 -13.09 0.86
N LYS A 312 54.42 -14.28 1.23
CA LYS A 312 55.83 -14.74 1.28
C LYS A 312 56.13 -15.53 2.56
N GLN A 313 55.85 -16.83 2.51
CA GLN A 313 56.85 -17.81 2.93
C GLN A 313 56.96 -18.89 1.84
N VAL A 314 58.21 -19.21 1.53
CA VAL A 314 58.78 -20.09 0.48
C VAL A 314 59.00 -19.43 -0.87
#